data_AF-A0A2V9Y328-F1
#
_entry.id   AF-A0A2V9Y328-F1
#
_cell.length_a   1.000
_cell.length_b   1.000
_cell.length_c   1.000
_cell.angle_alpha   90.00
_cell.angle_beta   90.00
_cell.angle_gamma   90.00
#
_symmetry.space_group_name_H-M   'P 1'
#
loop_
_entity.id
_entity.type
_entity.pdbx_description
1 polymer ?
#
loop_
_entity_poly.entity_id
_entity_poly.type
_entity_poly.pdbx_seq_one_letter_code
_entity_poly.pdbx_strand_id
1 'polypeptide(L)'
;MDHWLILVRGDKRVGRANDSMTQCLNSSMNQSLNLVFCGTPRFAVPTLNRLVEVGFQVSLVVTLPDKPRGRGLELSPPPVKHRAIELGLPVMQPEKIKNN
;
A
#
# COMPACT_ATOMS: atom_id res chain seq x y z
N MET A 1 -8.36 18.89 6.54
CA MET A 1 -9.03 18.06 5.51
C MET A 1 -7.92 17.71 4.53
N ASP A 2 -7.14 16.70 4.84
CA ASP A 2 -5.85 16.49 4.18
C ASP A 2 -5.86 15.09 3.57
N HIS A 3 -6.27 15.05 2.30
CA HIS A 3 -6.27 13.87 1.45
C HIS A 3 -4.82 13.45 1.19
N TRP A 4 -4.38 12.36 1.83
CA TRP A 4 -3.12 11.69 1.52
C TRP A 4 -3.41 10.41 0.75
N LEU A 5 -3.54 10.50 -0.58
CA LEU A 5 -3.54 9.36 -1.49
C LEU A 5 -2.37 9.51 -2.45
N ILE A 6 -1.24 8.89 -2.15
CA ILE A 6 -0.10 8.80 -3.07
C ILE A 6 -0.28 7.55 -3.92
N LEU A 7 -0.68 7.73 -5.17
CA LEU A 7 -0.75 6.69 -6.20
C LEU A 7 0.66 6.49 -6.79
N VAL A 8 1.35 5.41 -6.43
CA VAL A 8 2.62 5.03 -7.07
C VAL A 8 2.32 4.10 -8.24
N ARG A 9 2.43 4.59 -9.48
CA ARG A 9 2.39 3.76 -10.70
C ARG A 9 3.65 2.90 -10.78
N GLY A 10 3.53 1.61 -10.45
CA GLY A 10 4.56 0.61 -10.73
C GLY A 10 4.41 0.06 -12.15
N ASP A 11 5.10 0.66 -13.11
CA ASP A 11 5.23 0.14 -14.47
C ASP A 11 6.22 -1.04 -14.47
N LYS A 12 5.72 -2.26 -14.61
CA LYS A 12 6.54 -3.45 -14.88
C LYS A 12 6.68 -3.62 -16.39
N ARG A 13 7.76 -3.09 -16.97
CA ARG A 13 8.24 -3.47 -18.30
C ARG A 13 8.72 -4.92 -18.30
N VAL A 14 7.94 -5.83 -18.86
CA VAL A 14 8.38 -7.18 -19.26
C VAL A 14 8.80 -7.13 -20.73
N GLY A 15 10.05 -7.48 -20.99
CA GLY A 15 10.63 -7.55 -22.32
C GLY A 15 10.26 -8.84 -23.07
N ARG A 16 9.79 -8.64 -24.30
CA ARG A 16 10.07 -9.38 -25.55
C ARG A 16 9.95 -10.92 -25.55
N ALA A 17 8.86 -11.40 -26.12
CA ALA A 17 8.83 -12.59 -26.98
C ALA A 17 7.77 -12.38 -28.09
N ASN A 18 8.25 -12.52 -29.33
CA ASN A 18 7.59 -12.80 -30.60
C ASN A 18 6.18 -13.42 -30.52
N ASP A 19 5.19 -12.77 -31.15
CA ASP A 19 4.20 -13.38 -32.07
C ASP A 19 3.15 -12.32 -32.52
N SER A 20 3.27 -11.92 -33.78
CA SER A 20 2.73 -10.68 -34.37
C SER A 20 1.24 -10.66 -34.75
N MET A 21 0.35 -11.42 -34.11
CA MET A 21 -1.09 -11.38 -34.48
C MET A 21 -2.09 -11.48 -33.32
N THR A 22 -1.63 -11.75 -32.09
CA THR A 22 -2.52 -11.85 -30.92
C THR A 22 -2.44 -10.61 -30.00
N GLN A 23 -1.61 -9.61 -30.34
CA GLN A 23 -1.32 -8.46 -29.46
C GLN A 23 -2.38 -7.34 -29.46
N CYS A 24 -3.31 -7.29 -30.41
CA CYS A 24 -4.31 -6.21 -30.45
C CYS A 24 -5.49 -6.44 -29.47
N LEU A 25 -5.78 -7.69 -29.11
CA LEU A 25 -6.94 -8.00 -28.26
C LEU A 25 -6.59 -8.18 -26.77
N ASN A 26 -5.32 -8.43 -26.44
CA ASN A 26 -4.90 -8.64 -25.05
C ASN A 26 -4.34 -7.39 -24.36
N SER A 27 -4.23 -6.25 -25.05
CA SER A 27 -3.74 -4.99 -24.45
C SER A 27 -4.80 -4.24 -23.61
N SER A 28 -6.05 -4.72 -23.52
CA SER A 28 -7.15 -3.89 -22.97
C SER A 28 -7.65 -4.23 -21.55
N MET A 29 -7.36 -5.36 -20.91
CA MET A 29 -8.11 -5.72 -19.67
C MET A 29 -7.31 -6.46 -18.59
N ASN A 30 -6.14 -5.95 -18.21
CA ASN A 30 -5.64 -6.23 -16.86
C ASN A 30 -4.76 -5.08 -16.36
N GLN A 31 -5.34 -3.91 -16.20
CA GLN A 31 -4.71 -2.84 -15.41
C GLN A 31 -4.92 -3.18 -13.93
N SER A 32 -4.26 -4.23 -13.44
CA SER A 32 -4.21 -4.55 -12.02
C SER A 32 -3.44 -3.43 -11.32
N LEU A 33 -4.19 -2.43 -10.82
CA LEU A 33 -3.63 -1.29 -10.10
C LEU A 33 -2.97 -1.78 -8.82
N ASN A 34 -1.63 -1.83 -8.83
CA ASN A 34 -0.84 -2.10 -7.64
C ASN A 34 -0.86 -0.88 -6.73
N LEU A 35 -1.51 -1.00 -5.58
CA LEU A 35 -1.67 0.08 -4.61
C LEU A 35 -0.68 -0.05 -3.46
N VAL A 36 -0.10 1.08 -3.08
CA VAL A 36 0.67 1.24 -1.85
C VAL A 36 -0.12 2.16 -0.92
N PHE A 37 -0.43 1.67 0.27
CA PHE A 37 -1.20 2.43 1.26
C PHE A 37 -0.27 3.04 2.31
N CYS A 38 -0.19 4.37 2.36
CA CYS A 38 0.63 5.08 3.34
C CYS A 38 -0.26 5.68 4.43
N GLY A 39 -0.16 5.16 5.66
CA GLY A 39 -1.01 5.62 6.76
C GLY A 39 -0.48 5.20 8.13
N THR A 40 -0.63 6.09 9.10
CA THR A 40 -0.33 5.82 10.52
C THR A 40 -1.53 6.04 11.46
N PRO A 41 -2.45 7.00 11.22
CA PRO A 41 -3.46 7.34 12.20
C PRO A 41 -4.64 6.35 12.18
N ARG A 42 -5.38 6.29 13.29
CA ARG A 42 -6.55 5.40 13.45
C ARG A 42 -7.63 5.62 12.39
N PHE A 43 -7.78 6.84 11.90
CA PHE A 43 -8.77 7.15 10.86
C PHE A 43 -8.45 6.53 9.49
N ALA A 44 -7.20 6.13 9.25
CA ALA A 44 -6.79 5.51 7.99
C ALA A 44 -7.16 4.02 7.90
N VAL A 45 -7.46 3.38 9.04
CA VAL A 45 -7.87 1.97 9.13
C VAL A 45 -9.15 1.65 8.34
N PRO A 46 -10.27 2.39 8.48
CA PRO A 46 -11.47 2.11 7.68
C PRO A 46 -11.22 2.28 6.17
N THR A 47 -10.35 3.20 5.76
CA THR A 47 -9.98 3.36 4.35
C THR A 47 -9.23 2.13 3.83
N LEU A 48 -8.26 1.61 4.60
CA LEU A 48 -7.54 0.38 4.24
C LEU A 48 -8.50 -0.81 4.10
N ASN A 49 -9.45 -0.95 5.03
CA ASN A 49 -10.46 -2.01 4.97
C ASN A 49 -11.28 -1.90 3.70
N ARG A 50 -11.74 -0.68 3.38
CA ARG A 50 -12.58 -0.48 2.21
C ARG A 50 -11.85 -0.79 0.91
N LEU A 51 -10.56 -0.47 0.82
CA LEU A 51 -9.76 -0.81 -0.36
C LEU A 51 -9.68 -2.32 -0.57
N VAL A 52 -9.44 -3.08 0.50
CA VAL A 52 -9.39 -4.55 0.43
C VAL A 52 -10.76 -5.14 0.14
N GLU A 53 -11.83 -4.63 0.76
CA GLU A 53 -13.22 -5.07 0.51
C GLU A 53 -13.67 -4.86 -0.94
N VAL A 54 -13.27 -3.75 -1.56
CA VAL A 54 -13.60 -3.43 -2.96
C VAL A 54 -12.77 -4.28 -3.95
N GLY A 55 -11.80 -5.06 -3.45
CA GLY A 55 -10.97 -5.95 -4.26
C GLY A 55 -9.75 -5.26 -4.88
N PHE A 56 -9.33 -4.10 -4.36
CA PHE A 56 -8.08 -3.49 -4.78
C PHE A 56 -6.88 -4.31 -4.30
N GLN A 57 -5.88 -4.46 -5.15
CA GLN A 57 -4.64 -5.15 -4.81
C GLN A 57 -3.67 -4.20 -4.09
N VAL A 58 -3.72 -4.21 -2.75
CA VAL A 58 -2.79 -3.46 -1.89
C VAL A 58 -1.52 -4.28 -1.71
N SER A 59 -0.46 -3.91 -2.42
CA SER A 59 0.81 -4.66 -2.45
C SER A 59 1.76 -4.26 -1.33
N LEU A 60 1.56 -3.11 -0.68
CA LEU A 60 2.40 -2.64 0.41
C LEU A 60 1.66 -1.65 1.30
N VAL A 61 1.83 -1.77 2.61
CA VAL A 61 1.38 -0.79 3.59
C VAL A 61 2.60 -0.11 4.21
N VAL A 62 2.68 1.22 4.15
CA VAL A 62 3.76 2.00 4.75
C VAL A 62 3.22 2.73 5.98
N THR A 63 3.84 2.49 7.13
CA THR A 63 3.48 3.17 8.38
C THR A 63 4.71 3.83 9.00
N LEU A 64 4.49 4.78 9.90
CA LEU A 64 5.59 5.26 10.74
C LEU A 64 6.10 4.13 11.66
N PRO A 65 7.36 4.21 12.14
CA PRO A 65 7.88 3.31 13.16
C PRO A 65 7.04 3.39 14.44
N ASP A 66 7.11 2.32 15.22
CA ASP A 66 6.41 2.21 16.50
C ASP A 66 6.96 3.29 17.45
N LYS A 67 6.06 4.02 18.13
CA LYS A 67 6.42 5.11 19.04
C LYS A 67 5.81 4.86 20.42
N PRO A 68 6.51 5.23 21.51
CA PRO A 68 5.96 5.10 22.84
C PRO A 68 4.70 5.97 23.00
N ARG A 69 3.66 5.43 23.62
CA ARG A 69 2.36 6.11 23.77
C ARG A 69 1.81 5.94 25.19
N GLY A 70 1.18 6.99 25.72
CA GLY A 70 0.58 6.97 27.07
C GLY A 70 1.57 7.27 28.21
N ARG A 71 1.06 7.26 29.45
CA ARG A 71 1.91 7.34 30.66
C ARG A 71 2.46 5.94 30.94
N GLY A 72 3.78 5.78 30.83
CA GLY A 72 4.47 4.48 30.88
C GLY A 72 5.32 4.17 29.65
N LEU A 73 5.20 4.98 28.58
CA LEU A 73 6.01 4.89 27.36
C LEU A 73 6.04 3.49 26.72
N GLU A 74 4.96 2.70 26.86
CA GLU A 74 4.89 1.40 26.22
C GLU A 74 4.91 1.55 24.70
N LEU A 75 5.69 0.67 24.06
CA LEU A 75 5.77 0.59 22.60
C LEU A 75 4.45 0.08 22.06
N SER A 76 3.69 0.98 21.42
CA SER A 76 2.42 0.64 20.82
C SER A 76 2.54 0.71 19.30
N PRO A 77 2.21 -0.37 18.56
CA PRO A 77 2.23 -0.34 17.11
C PRO A 77 1.16 0.64 16.58
N PRO A 78 1.41 1.30 15.43
CA PRO A 78 0.41 2.13 14.79
C PRO A 78 -0.88 1.34 14.50
N PRO A 79 -2.06 1.96 14.62
CA PRO A 79 -3.34 1.33 14.30
C PRO A 79 -3.39 0.69 12.90
N VAL A 80 -2.75 1.33 11.91
CA VAL A 80 -2.68 0.84 10.53
C VAL A 80 -1.80 -0.41 10.42
N LYS A 81 -0.69 -0.49 11.17
CA LYS A 81 0.18 -1.66 11.20
C LYS A 81 -0.57 -2.86 11.76
N HIS A 82 -1.27 -2.68 12.88
CA HIS A 82 -2.08 -3.74 13.48
C HIS A 82 -3.09 -4.29 12.48
N ARG A 83 -3.82 -3.39 11.80
CA ARG A 83 -4.81 -3.83 10.80
C ARG A 83 -4.18 -4.48 9.57
N ALA A 84 -3.06 -3.97 9.08
CA ALA A 84 -2.38 -4.55 7.93
C ALA A 84 -1.89 -5.99 8.22
N ILE A 85 -1.41 -6.25 9.43
CA ILE A 85 -1.03 -7.59 9.89
C ILE A 85 -2.25 -8.51 9.94
N GLU A 86 -3.39 -8.06 10.48
CA GLU A 86 -4.64 -8.83 10.49
C GLU A 86 -5.12 -9.19 9.08
N LEU A 87 -4.92 -8.30 8.11
CA LEU A 87 -5.29 -8.50 6.70
C LEU A 87 -4.24 -9.31 5.91
N GLY A 88 -3.13 -9.71 6.52
CA GLY A 88 -2.04 -10.44 5.86
C GLY A 88 -1.26 -9.61 4.84
N LEU A 89 -1.30 -8.27 4.95
CA LEU A 89 -0.63 -7.36 4.03
C LEU A 89 0.82 -7.08 4.48
N PRO A 90 1.79 -6.97 3.55
CA PRO A 90 3.16 -6.62 3.88
C PRO A 90 3.25 -5.17 4.39
N VAL A 91 4.00 -4.96 5.47
CA VAL A 91 4.17 -3.66 6.13
C VAL A 91 5.63 -3.21 6.07
N MET A 92 5.86 -1.94 5.72
CA MET A 92 7.17 -1.29 5.75
C MET A 92 7.15 -0.09 6.69
N GLN A 93 8.18 0.03 7.55
CA GLN A 93 8.32 1.10 8.54
C GLN A 93 9.65 1.86 8.37
N PRO A 94 9.77 2.75 7.38
CA PRO A 94 11.00 3.51 7.19
C PRO A 94 11.22 4.48 8.37
N GLU A 95 12.43 4.47 8.96
CA GLU A 95 12.81 5.42 10.02
C GLU A 95 13.01 6.85 9.49
N LYS A 96 13.38 6.98 8.21
CA LYS A 96 13.59 8.25 7.52
C LYS A 96 13.08 8.17 6.09
N ILE A 97 12.17 9.07 5.72
CA ILE A 97 11.81 9.35 4.32
C ILE A 97 12.59 10.61 3.93
N LYS A 98 13.88 10.48 3.62
CA LYS A 98 14.69 11.59 3.08
C LYS A 98 15.74 11.06 2.11
N ASN A 99 15.62 11.48 0.86
CA ASN A 99 16.76 11.89 0.05
C ASN A 99 16.30 13.13 -0.72
N ASN A 100 16.96 14.27 -0.51
CA ASN A 100 16.67 15.54 -1.17
C ASN A 100 17.75 15.80 -2.23
#